data_AF-A0A8T0N8E4-F1
#
_entry.id   AF-A0A8T0N8E4-F1
#
_cell.length_a   1.000
_cell.length_b   1.000
_cell.length_c   1.000
_cell.angle_alpha   90.00
_cell.angle_beta   90.00
_cell.angle_gamma   90.00
#
_symmetry.space_group_name_H-M   'P 1'
#
loop_
_entity.id
_entity.type
_entity.pdbx_description
1 polymer ?
#
loop_
_entity_poly.entity_id
_entity_poly.type
_entity_poly.pdbx_seq_one_letter_code
_entity_poly.pdbx_strand_id
1 'polypeptide(L)'
;MAHGGYPRRGAAVRRPKSSASAGVADRKRKRPVAAKTASLKNQIRSTERFLRKDLPDDVRIAQEKKLEDLKRQQELQNQLAVQRIVQLRDRKIKFFERRKIERMIRRLEKKQRSNGDDVSNKLSKLREDLEYVRFFPKNEKYVSLFAGGNTVDAVEERNKWRKQIKENLMAAAASGKDLEEQHLACQAMKRTSVREMLGFLCHHLAH
;
A
#
# COMPACT_ATOMS: atom_id res chain seq x y z
N MET A 1 -14.20 16.15 -60.38
CA MET A 1 -14.28 15.23 -59.21
C MET A 1 -13.57 15.89 -58.03
N ALA A 2 -14.11 15.72 -56.83
CA ALA A 2 -14.05 16.66 -55.71
C ALA A 2 -12.70 16.75 -54.96
N HIS A 3 -12.30 17.98 -54.60
CA HIS A 3 -11.27 18.27 -53.60
C HIS A 3 -11.90 18.31 -52.19
N GLY A 4 -11.35 17.56 -51.24
CA GLY A 4 -11.84 17.47 -49.86
C GLY A 4 -11.58 18.75 -49.06
N GLY A 5 -12.65 19.39 -48.61
CA GLY A 5 -12.62 20.60 -47.77
C GLY A 5 -12.50 20.27 -46.28
N TYR A 6 -11.55 20.93 -45.60
CA TYR A 6 -11.52 21.04 -44.14
C TYR A 6 -12.46 22.15 -43.68
N PRO A 7 -13.37 21.93 -42.71
CA PRO A 7 -14.13 23.04 -42.14
C PRO A 7 -13.33 23.71 -41.00
N ARG A 8 -13.00 25.00 -41.18
CA ARG A 8 -12.53 25.89 -40.13
C ARG A 8 -13.71 26.67 -39.51
N ARG A 9 -13.78 26.59 -38.17
CA ARG A 9 -14.31 27.56 -37.16
C ARG A 9 -15.75 28.09 -37.30
N GLY A 10 -16.62 27.66 -36.36
CA GLY A 10 -17.80 28.39 -35.90
C GLY A 10 -17.60 28.94 -34.47
N ALA A 11 -18.05 30.17 -34.25
CA ALA A 11 -17.76 31.01 -33.08
C ALA A 11 -18.55 30.66 -31.80
N ALA A 12 -18.11 31.27 -30.69
CA ALA A 12 -18.50 31.01 -29.32
C ALA A 12 -19.99 31.23 -28.99
N VAL A 13 -20.63 30.23 -28.37
CA VAL A 13 -21.85 30.41 -27.59
C VAL A 13 -21.48 30.32 -26.12
N ARG A 14 -21.40 31.50 -25.48
CA ARG A 14 -21.24 31.65 -24.03
C ARG A 14 -22.51 31.10 -23.35
N ARG A 15 -22.41 30.01 -22.59
CA ARG A 15 -23.49 29.55 -21.69
C ARG A 15 -23.73 30.62 -20.62
N PRO A 16 -24.97 31.07 -20.38
CA PRO A 16 -25.26 32.06 -19.35
C PRO A 16 -25.07 31.45 -17.96
N LYS A 17 -24.44 32.23 -17.08
CA LYS A 17 -24.21 31.95 -15.67
C LYS A 17 -25.50 32.28 -14.92
N SER A 18 -26.22 31.26 -14.46
CA SER A 18 -27.44 31.44 -13.66
C SER A 18 -27.09 32.03 -12.29
N SER A 19 -27.42 33.31 -12.12
CA SER A 19 -27.40 34.02 -10.85
C SER A 19 -28.77 33.96 -10.16
N ALA A 20 -28.73 33.59 -8.88
CA ALA A 20 -29.61 34.01 -7.79
C ALA A 20 -31.07 33.50 -7.71
N SER A 21 -31.30 32.67 -6.69
CA SER A 21 -32.43 32.81 -5.75
C SER A 21 -31.94 32.27 -4.39
N ALA A 22 -31.53 33.15 -3.48
CA ALA A 22 -32.33 33.58 -2.33
C ALA A 22 -32.50 32.50 -1.24
N GLY A 23 -31.69 32.62 -0.19
CA GLY A 23 -32.14 32.54 1.19
C GLY A 23 -32.60 31.18 1.73
N VAL A 24 -31.65 30.31 2.09
CA VAL A 24 -31.81 29.51 3.31
C VAL A 24 -30.53 29.70 4.11
N ALA A 25 -30.66 30.44 5.21
CA ALA A 25 -29.65 30.55 6.24
C ALA A 25 -29.37 29.14 6.77
N ASP A 26 -28.37 28.47 6.20
CA ASP A 26 -27.85 27.22 6.73
C ASP A 26 -27.15 27.56 8.04
N ARG A 27 -27.94 27.43 9.12
CA ARG A 27 -27.45 27.40 10.49
C ARG A 27 -26.36 26.36 10.51
N LYS A 28 -25.11 26.85 10.47
CA LYS A 28 -23.89 26.11 10.75
C LYS A 28 -24.09 25.40 12.09
N ARG A 29 -24.68 24.20 12.04
CA ARG A 29 -24.76 23.26 13.14
C ARG A 29 -23.30 22.99 13.48
N LYS A 30 -22.79 23.69 14.49
CA LYS A 30 -21.56 23.32 15.19
C LYS A 30 -21.83 21.91 15.71
N ARG A 31 -21.52 20.89 14.88
CA ARG A 31 -21.30 19.54 15.38
C ARG A 31 -20.33 19.71 16.55
N PRO A 32 -20.58 19.12 17.73
CA PRO A 32 -19.65 19.23 18.84
C PRO A 32 -18.29 18.83 18.29
N VAL A 33 -17.36 19.78 18.27
CA VAL A 33 -16.00 19.52 17.77
C VAL A 33 -15.43 18.57 18.79
N ALA A 34 -15.51 17.27 18.53
CA ALA A 34 -14.84 16.25 19.31
C ALA A 34 -13.44 16.78 19.56
N ALA A 35 -13.11 17.01 20.83
CA ALA A 35 -11.91 17.72 21.23
C ALA A 35 -10.75 17.13 20.45
N LYS A 36 -10.16 17.91 19.54
CA LYS A 36 -9.11 17.41 18.66
C LYS A 36 -7.98 16.97 19.56
N THR A 37 -7.78 15.66 19.69
CA THR A 37 -6.64 15.12 20.41
C THR A 37 -5.39 15.71 19.76
N ALA A 38 -4.60 16.42 20.57
CA ALA A 38 -3.41 17.09 20.05
C ALA A 38 -2.51 16.05 19.37
N SER A 39 -1.94 16.38 18.21
CA SER A 39 -1.00 15.48 17.51
C SER A 39 0.13 15.03 18.44
N LEU A 40 0.66 13.81 18.32
CA LEU A 40 1.73 13.30 19.20
C LEU A 40 2.92 14.26 19.29
N LYS A 41 3.30 14.90 18.18
CA LYS A 41 4.36 15.94 18.17
C LYS A 41 4.00 17.18 18.99
N ASN A 42 2.71 17.52 19.10
CA ASN A 42 2.26 18.60 19.95
C ASN A 42 2.25 18.18 21.42
N GLN A 43 1.86 16.93 21.70
CA GLN A 43 1.88 16.38 23.05
C GLN A 43 3.30 16.35 23.61
N ILE A 44 4.27 15.82 22.84
CA ILE A 44 5.70 15.81 23.20
C ILE A 44 6.23 17.22 23.47
N ARG A 45 5.98 18.16 22.57
CA ARG A 45 6.41 19.57 22.76
C ARG A 45 5.74 20.23 23.96
N SER A 46 4.51 19.83 24.29
CA SER A 46 3.79 20.35 25.45
C SER A 46 4.35 19.78 26.75
N THR A 47 4.64 18.48 26.81
CA THR A 47 5.22 17.82 27.98
C THR A 47 6.67 18.26 28.20
N GLU A 48 7.48 18.43 27.14
CA GLU A 48 8.84 18.99 27.25
C GLU A 48 8.82 20.42 27.79
N ARG A 49 7.90 21.26 27.31
CA ARG A 49 7.75 22.64 27.85
C ARG A 49 7.27 22.65 29.28
N PHE A 50 6.43 21.70 29.67
CA PHE A 50 5.95 21.57 31.04
C PHE A 50 7.10 21.17 31.99
N LEU A 51 7.97 20.25 31.57
CA LEU A 51 9.15 19.81 32.32
C LEU A 51 10.24 20.88 32.48
N ARG A 52 10.22 21.96 31.69
CA ARG A 52 11.15 23.10 31.85
C ARG A 52 10.80 24.04 33.01
N LYS A 53 9.62 23.86 33.63
CA LYS A 53 9.19 24.66 34.78
C LYS A 53 9.63 24.00 36.08
N ASP A 54 9.66 24.77 37.16
CA ASP A 54 9.89 24.24 38.50
C ASP A 54 8.67 23.44 38.95
N LEU A 55 8.85 22.13 39.11
CA LEU A 55 7.82 21.16 39.46
C LEU A 55 8.27 20.29 40.64
N PRO A 56 7.33 19.81 41.47
CA PRO A 56 7.60 18.78 42.46
C PRO A 56 8.15 17.51 41.78
N ASP A 57 9.08 16.83 42.44
CA ASP A 57 9.79 15.69 41.87
C ASP A 57 8.85 14.55 41.45
N ASP A 58 7.79 14.29 42.22
CA ASP A 58 6.78 13.27 41.87
C ASP A 58 6.10 13.54 40.52
N VAL A 59 5.75 14.80 40.28
CA VAL A 59 5.08 15.21 39.02
C VAL A 59 6.08 15.21 37.87
N ARG A 60 7.34 15.57 38.13
CA ARG A 60 8.42 15.52 37.14
C ARG A 60 8.62 14.09 36.64
N ILE A 61 8.78 13.12 37.54
CA ILE A 61 8.98 11.70 37.20
C ILE A 61 7.81 11.16 36.38
N ALA A 62 6.57 11.48 36.76
CA ALA A 62 5.38 11.04 36.02
C ALA A 62 5.34 11.61 34.59
N GLN A 63 5.72 12.88 34.41
CA GLN A 63 5.73 13.53 33.09
C GLN A 63 6.90 13.09 32.22
N GLU A 64 8.05 12.76 32.82
CA GLU A 64 9.20 12.16 32.12
C GLU A 64 8.84 10.79 31.56
N LYS A 65 8.22 9.90 32.36
CA LYS A 65 7.70 8.61 31.87
C LYS A 65 6.72 8.78 30.71
N LYS A 66 5.78 9.73 30.86
CA LYS A 66 4.83 10.06 29.78
C LYS A 66 5.54 10.57 28.52
N LEU A 67 6.58 11.39 28.67
CA LEU A 67 7.37 11.89 27.56
C LEU A 67 8.08 10.75 26.82
N GLU A 68 8.67 9.81 27.55
CA GLU A 68 9.29 8.62 26.97
C GLU A 68 8.29 7.80 26.17
N ASP A 69 7.11 7.53 26.72
CA ASP A 69 6.08 6.76 26.03
C ASP A 69 5.60 7.45 24.74
N LEU A 70 5.42 8.77 24.79
CA LEU A 70 5.08 9.55 23.59
C LEU A 70 6.19 9.51 22.54
N LYS A 71 7.46 9.54 22.94
CA LYS A 71 8.62 9.40 22.04
C LYS A 71 8.66 8.00 21.41
N ARG A 72 8.49 6.94 22.21
CA ARG A 72 8.38 5.55 21.71
C ARG A 72 7.26 5.42 20.67
N GLN A 73 6.08 5.98 20.95
CA GLN A 73 4.97 5.99 20.00
C GLN A 73 5.30 6.74 18.70
N GLN A 74 5.99 7.88 18.79
CA GLN A 74 6.42 8.63 17.62
C GLN A 74 7.40 7.84 16.75
N GLU A 75 8.37 7.16 17.36
CA GLU A 75 9.33 6.31 16.65
C GLU A 75 8.64 5.16 15.92
N LEU A 76 7.71 4.48 16.59
CA LEU A 76 6.90 3.43 15.96
C LEU A 76 6.11 3.97 14.76
N GLN A 77 5.50 5.15 14.87
CA GLN A 77 4.80 5.77 13.73
C GLN A 77 5.74 6.08 12.57
N ASN A 78 6.94 6.57 12.85
CA ASN A 78 7.95 6.85 11.82
C ASN A 78 8.40 5.56 11.13
N GLN A 79 8.69 4.50 11.90
CA GLN A 79 9.06 3.19 11.36
C GLN A 79 7.96 2.63 10.46
N LEU A 80 6.70 2.66 10.91
CA LEU A 80 5.56 2.22 10.12
C LEU A 80 5.36 3.06 8.85
N ALA A 81 5.60 4.38 8.92
CA ALA A 81 5.53 5.25 7.75
C ALA A 81 6.59 4.90 6.70
N VAL A 82 7.85 4.67 7.12
CA VAL A 82 8.93 4.23 6.25
C VAL A 82 8.62 2.87 5.62
N GLN A 83 8.21 1.90 6.45
CA GLN A 83 7.79 0.58 5.97
C GLN A 83 6.66 0.67 4.96
N ARG A 84 5.68 1.55 5.17
CA ARG A 84 4.57 1.77 4.22
C ARG A 84 5.05 2.30 2.88
N ILE A 85 6.00 3.23 2.86
CA ILE A 85 6.57 3.78 1.61
C ILE A 85 7.31 2.68 0.84
N VAL A 86 8.15 1.89 1.53
CA VAL A 86 8.87 0.75 0.94
C VAL A 86 7.87 -0.28 0.40
N GLN A 87 6.88 -0.66 1.21
CA GLN A 87 5.85 -1.63 0.83
C GLN A 87 5.05 -1.20 -0.40
N LEU A 88 4.69 0.09 -0.52
CA LEU A 88 3.95 0.59 -1.67
C LEU A 88 4.78 0.57 -2.95
N ARG A 89 6.07 0.90 -2.86
CA ARG A 89 7.02 0.80 -3.96
C ARG A 89 7.20 -0.66 -4.40
N ASP A 90 7.47 -1.56 -3.46
CA ASP A 90 7.70 -2.97 -3.75
C ASP A 90 6.43 -3.66 -4.28
N ARG A 91 5.25 -3.28 -3.77
CA ARG A 91 3.95 -3.74 -4.31
C ARG A 91 3.81 -3.39 -5.79
N LYS A 92 4.20 -2.18 -6.19
CA LYS A 92 4.14 -1.75 -7.58
C LYS A 92 5.12 -2.55 -8.44
N ILE A 93 6.36 -2.75 -7.97
CA ILE A 93 7.38 -3.54 -8.67
C ILE A 93 6.90 -4.99 -8.84
N LYS A 94 6.50 -5.67 -7.76
CA LYS A 94 5.95 -7.03 -7.78
C LYS A 94 4.77 -7.17 -8.73
N PHE A 95 3.86 -6.20 -8.79
CA PHE A 95 2.73 -6.22 -9.71
C PHE A 95 3.17 -6.24 -11.18
N PHE A 96 4.13 -5.39 -11.56
CA PHE A 96 4.63 -5.36 -12.93
C PHE A 96 5.40 -6.61 -13.31
N GLU A 97 6.22 -7.14 -12.40
CA GLU A 97 6.97 -8.37 -12.63
C GLU A 97 6.06 -9.58 -12.74
N ARG A 98 5.10 -9.74 -11.81
CA ARG A 98 4.05 -10.78 -11.90
C ARG A 98 3.32 -10.71 -13.24
N ARG A 99 2.86 -9.51 -13.64
CA ARG A 99 2.15 -9.33 -14.91
C ARG A 99 3.05 -9.60 -16.12
N LYS A 100 4.36 -9.36 -16.02
CA LYS A 100 5.33 -9.67 -17.08
C LYS A 100 5.50 -11.18 -17.20
N ILE A 101 5.72 -11.89 -16.10
CA ILE A 101 5.88 -13.34 -16.03
C ILE A 101 4.62 -14.04 -16.55
N GLU A 102 3.44 -13.66 -16.07
CA GLU A 102 2.16 -14.22 -16.55
C GLU A 102 1.98 -14.08 -18.06
N ARG A 103 2.34 -12.92 -18.64
CA ARG A 103 2.31 -12.74 -20.10
C ARG A 103 3.32 -13.63 -20.82
N MET A 104 4.51 -13.81 -20.25
CA MET A 104 5.54 -14.69 -20.83
C MET A 104 5.09 -16.15 -20.80
N ILE A 105 4.52 -16.61 -19.68
CA ILE A 105 3.95 -17.96 -19.53
C ILE A 105 2.87 -18.18 -20.60
N ARG A 106 1.86 -17.31 -20.70
CA ARG A 106 0.79 -17.44 -21.72
C ARG A 106 1.32 -17.49 -23.16
N ARG A 107 2.36 -16.71 -23.47
CA ARG A 107 3.00 -16.70 -24.79
C ARG A 107 3.75 -18.00 -25.06
N LEU A 108 4.50 -18.49 -24.08
CA LEU A 108 5.25 -19.73 -24.21
C LEU A 108 4.33 -20.96 -24.24
N GLU A 109 3.28 -21.02 -23.43
CA GLU A 109 2.26 -22.08 -23.50
C GLU A 109 1.62 -22.15 -24.89
N LYS A 110 1.32 -20.99 -25.50
CA LYS A 110 0.84 -20.94 -26.89
C LYS A 110 1.88 -21.48 -27.88
N LYS A 111 3.16 -21.15 -27.69
CA LYS A 111 4.26 -21.63 -28.55
C LYS A 111 4.57 -23.10 -28.35
N GLN A 112 4.40 -23.64 -27.15
CA GLN A 112 4.61 -25.05 -26.83
C GLN A 112 3.61 -25.94 -27.57
N ARG A 113 2.36 -25.46 -27.75
CA ARG A 113 1.37 -26.15 -28.59
C ARG A 113 1.77 -26.25 -30.06
N SER A 114 2.69 -25.40 -30.52
CA SER A 114 3.17 -25.37 -31.91
C SER A 114 4.58 -25.95 -32.10
N ASN A 115 5.47 -25.88 -31.09
CA ASN A 115 6.88 -26.28 -31.16
C ASN A 115 7.28 -27.09 -29.91
N GLY A 116 7.91 -28.26 -30.11
CA GLY A 116 8.29 -29.20 -29.05
C GLY A 116 9.50 -28.81 -28.19
N ASP A 117 9.49 -29.31 -26.96
CA ASP A 117 10.51 -29.48 -25.90
C ASP A 117 11.31 -28.27 -25.39
N ASP A 118 11.88 -27.41 -26.24
CA ASP A 118 12.73 -26.27 -25.80
C ASP A 118 11.98 -25.21 -24.97
N VAL A 119 10.65 -25.24 -25.05
CA VAL A 119 9.75 -24.32 -24.35
C VAL A 119 9.50 -24.76 -22.90
N SER A 120 9.60 -26.06 -22.61
CA SER A 120 9.28 -26.63 -21.29
C SER A 120 10.22 -26.11 -20.20
N ASN A 121 11.53 -26.12 -20.45
CA ASN A 121 12.53 -25.62 -19.51
C ASN A 121 12.37 -24.12 -19.20
N LYS A 122 11.95 -23.33 -20.19
CA LYS A 122 11.69 -21.89 -20.02
C LYS A 122 10.40 -21.66 -19.20
N LEU A 123 9.39 -22.50 -19.38
CA LEU A 123 8.15 -22.45 -18.60
C LEU A 123 8.39 -22.79 -17.13
N SER A 124 9.17 -23.82 -16.83
CA SER A 124 9.51 -24.18 -15.45
C SER A 124 10.19 -23.02 -14.71
N LYS A 125 11.19 -22.38 -15.32
CA LYS A 125 11.87 -21.21 -14.73
C LYS A 125 10.91 -20.05 -14.46
N LEU A 126 10.00 -19.76 -15.38
CA LEU A 126 9.01 -18.69 -15.21
C LEU A 126 7.97 -19.01 -14.12
N ARG A 127 7.66 -20.29 -13.89
CA ARG A 127 6.81 -20.70 -12.77
C ARG A 127 7.50 -20.49 -11.43
N GLU A 128 8.77 -20.84 -11.31
CA GLU A 128 9.57 -20.55 -10.10
C GLU A 128 9.68 -19.03 -9.84
N ASP A 129 9.87 -18.23 -10.90
CA ASP A 129 9.87 -16.77 -10.78
C ASP A 129 8.51 -16.22 -10.35
N LEU A 130 7.41 -16.83 -10.81
CA LEU A 130 6.05 -16.45 -10.40
C LEU A 130 5.81 -16.73 -8.91
N GLU A 131 6.25 -17.90 -8.43
CA GLU A 131 6.20 -18.28 -7.02
C GLU A 131 7.01 -17.32 -6.16
N TYR A 132 8.22 -16.99 -6.61
CA TYR A 132 9.07 -15.99 -5.96
C TYR A 132 8.35 -14.66 -5.78
N VAL A 133 7.75 -14.09 -6.85
CA VAL A 133 7.05 -12.79 -6.76
C VAL A 133 5.81 -12.87 -5.86
N ARG A 134 5.08 -13.99 -5.90
CA ARG A 134 3.79 -14.16 -5.20
C ARG A 134 3.97 -14.37 -3.69
N PHE A 135 4.95 -15.18 -3.29
CA PHE A 135 5.15 -15.60 -1.91
C PHE A 135 6.30 -14.87 -1.20
N PHE A 136 6.90 -13.85 -1.83
CA PHE A 136 7.95 -13.05 -1.18
C PHE A 136 7.43 -12.35 0.09
N PRO A 137 8.15 -12.45 1.23
CA PRO A 137 7.74 -11.86 2.51
C PRO A 137 7.47 -10.35 2.44
N LYS A 138 6.53 -9.85 3.25
CA LYS A 138 6.11 -8.43 3.21
C LYS A 138 6.97 -7.52 4.10
N ASN A 139 7.71 -8.10 5.03
CA ASN A 139 8.60 -7.43 5.99
C ASN A 139 9.99 -7.17 5.41
N GLU A 140 10.35 -7.84 4.33
CA GLU A 140 11.68 -7.75 3.71
C GLU A 140 11.67 -6.93 2.42
N LYS A 141 12.82 -6.37 2.07
CA LYS A 141 13.01 -5.59 0.84
C LYS A 141 12.99 -6.53 -0.36
N TYR A 142 12.15 -6.22 -1.34
CA TYR A 142 12.05 -7.03 -2.55
C TYR A 142 13.27 -6.88 -3.46
N VAL A 143 13.81 -8.02 -3.94
CA VAL A 143 14.89 -8.06 -4.94
C VAL A 143 14.28 -8.29 -6.33
N SER A 144 14.36 -7.27 -7.19
CA SER A 144 13.74 -7.29 -8.51
C SER A 144 14.39 -8.31 -9.44
N LEU A 145 13.56 -9.02 -10.22
CA LEU A 145 13.98 -10.02 -11.19
C LEU A 145 14.45 -9.38 -12.52
N PHE A 146 13.81 -8.28 -12.93
CA PHE A 146 14.00 -7.68 -14.25
C PHE A 146 14.62 -6.29 -14.23
N ALA A 147 14.62 -5.59 -13.08
CA ALA A 147 15.19 -4.25 -12.95
C ALA A 147 16.38 -4.28 -11.99
N GLY A 148 17.51 -3.65 -12.37
CA GLY A 148 18.70 -3.54 -11.53
C GLY A 148 19.90 -4.41 -11.92
N GLY A 149 19.82 -5.18 -13.01
CA GLY A 149 20.91 -6.06 -13.46
C GLY A 149 21.05 -7.32 -12.59
N ASN A 150 21.82 -8.29 -13.07
CA ASN A 150 22.16 -9.49 -12.29
C ASN A 150 23.53 -9.28 -11.63
N THR A 151 23.58 -8.50 -10.55
CA THR A 151 24.76 -8.51 -9.68
C THR A 151 24.85 -9.87 -8.98
N VAL A 152 26.06 -10.33 -8.67
CA VAL A 152 26.30 -11.63 -8.03
C VAL A 152 25.52 -11.70 -6.71
N ASP A 153 25.61 -10.65 -5.89
CA ASP A 153 24.91 -10.54 -4.60
C ASP A 153 23.38 -10.64 -4.76
N ALA A 154 22.80 -9.94 -5.75
CA ALA A 154 21.36 -9.96 -5.98
C ALA A 154 20.87 -11.33 -6.47
N VAL A 155 21.71 -12.11 -7.17
CA VAL A 155 21.37 -13.48 -7.58
C VAL A 155 21.41 -14.42 -6.37
N GLU A 156 22.41 -14.27 -5.50
CA GLU A 156 22.51 -15.05 -4.26
C GLU A 156 21.34 -14.81 -3.32
N GLU A 157 20.97 -13.55 -3.06
CA GLU A 157 19.80 -13.20 -2.25
C GLU A 157 18.53 -13.82 -2.83
N ARG A 158 18.36 -13.75 -4.15
CA ARG A 158 17.22 -14.35 -4.84
C ARG A 158 17.15 -15.86 -4.62
N ASN A 159 18.30 -16.54 -4.70
CA ASN A 159 18.39 -17.98 -4.51
C ASN A 159 18.11 -18.39 -3.06
N LYS A 160 18.60 -17.62 -2.07
CA LYS A 160 18.26 -17.80 -0.65
C LYS A 160 16.75 -17.70 -0.44
N TRP A 161 16.13 -16.65 -0.98
CA TRP A 161 14.69 -16.45 -0.88
C TRP A 161 13.87 -17.53 -1.62
N ARG A 162 14.30 -17.99 -2.80
CA ARG A 162 13.63 -19.09 -3.51
C ARG A 162 13.63 -20.38 -2.67
N LYS A 163 14.72 -20.70 -1.97
CA LYS A 163 14.78 -21.86 -1.07
C LYS A 163 13.82 -21.72 0.09
N GLN A 164 13.87 -20.59 0.80
CA GLN A 164 12.98 -20.32 1.93
C GLN A 164 11.49 -20.31 1.53
N ILE A 165 11.15 -19.75 0.37
CA ILE A 165 9.78 -19.77 -0.15
C ILE A 165 9.33 -21.20 -0.43
N LYS A 166 10.18 -22.03 -1.04
CA LYS A 166 9.86 -23.45 -1.31
C LYS A 166 9.66 -24.22 0.00
N GLU A 167 10.52 -24.03 0.99
CA GLU A 167 10.39 -24.63 2.33
C GLU A 167 9.08 -24.21 3.01
N ASN A 168 8.77 -22.91 3.00
CA ASN A 168 7.54 -22.38 3.56
C ASN A 168 6.29 -22.92 2.85
N LEU A 169 6.35 -23.07 1.52
CA LEU A 169 5.26 -23.64 0.73
C LEU A 169 5.03 -25.11 1.06
N MET A 170 6.10 -25.90 1.21
CA MET A 170 6.00 -27.31 1.62
C MET A 170 5.49 -27.44 3.06
N ALA A 171 5.98 -26.61 3.98
CA ALA A 171 5.50 -26.58 5.36
C ALA A 171 4.03 -26.16 5.46
N ALA A 172 3.60 -25.22 4.62
CA ALA A 172 2.20 -24.82 4.51
C ALA A 172 1.30 -25.93 3.96
N ALA A 173 1.75 -26.61 2.90
CA ALA A 173 1.05 -27.77 2.34
C ALA A 173 0.93 -28.90 3.38
N ALA A 174 1.98 -29.15 4.16
CA ALA A 174 1.97 -30.13 5.25
C ALA A 174 1.08 -29.73 6.44
N SER A 175 0.97 -28.42 6.72
CA SER A 175 0.15 -27.90 7.82
C SER A 175 -1.30 -27.61 7.44
N GLY A 176 -1.69 -27.82 6.18
CA GLY A 176 -3.04 -27.54 5.66
C GLY A 176 -3.45 -26.07 5.74
N LYS A 177 -2.50 -25.16 5.98
CA LYS A 177 -2.74 -23.71 6.03
C LYS A 177 -2.42 -23.14 4.65
N ASP A 178 -3.45 -22.84 3.87
CA ASP A 178 -3.26 -22.19 2.59
C ASP A 178 -2.59 -20.82 2.78
N LEU A 179 -1.34 -20.66 2.32
CA LEU A 179 -0.63 -19.38 2.35
C LEU A 179 -1.37 -18.29 1.54
N GLU A 180 -2.21 -18.72 0.60
CA GLU A 180 -3.14 -17.85 -0.10
C GLU A 180 -4.16 -17.23 0.87
N GLU A 181 -4.69 -17.96 1.84
CA GLU A 181 -5.57 -17.40 2.87
C GLU A 181 -4.85 -16.40 3.75
N GLN A 182 -3.56 -16.56 4.08
CA GLN A 182 -2.83 -15.52 4.81
C GLN A 182 -2.66 -14.24 3.96
N HIS A 183 -2.46 -14.41 2.65
CA HIS A 183 -2.38 -13.28 1.72
C HIS A 183 -3.75 -12.62 1.50
N LEU A 184 -4.82 -13.41 1.41
CA LEU A 184 -6.20 -13.00 1.17
C LEU A 184 -6.86 -12.44 2.43
N ALA A 185 -6.69 -13.08 3.60
CA ALA A 185 -7.14 -12.60 4.90
C ALA A 185 -6.48 -11.27 5.27
N CYS A 186 -5.20 -11.09 4.98
CA CYS A 186 -4.53 -9.79 5.12
C CYS A 186 -5.05 -8.74 4.12
N GLN A 187 -5.49 -9.14 2.92
CA GLN A 187 -6.18 -8.27 1.96
C GLN A 187 -7.63 -7.96 2.36
N ALA A 188 -8.32 -8.93 2.96
CA ALA A 188 -9.69 -8.85 3.44
C ALA A 188 -9.77 -7.95 4.67
N MET A 189 -8.84 -8.08 5.64
CA MET A 189 -8.72 -7.17 6.78
C MET A 189 -8.51 -5.70 6.37
N LYS A 190 -7.79 -5.46 5.26
CA LYS A 190 -7.63 -4.11 4.69
C LYS A 190 -8.90 -3.59 4.01
N ARG A 191 -9.72 -4.48 3.45
CA ARG A 191 -11.00 -4.13 2.82
C ARG A 191 -12.12 -3.94 3.84
N THR A 192 -12.16 -4.74 4.90
CA THR A 192 -13.12 -4.60 6.01
C THR A 192 -12.87 -3.31 6.78
N SER A 193 -11.61 -2.98 7.10
CA SER A 193 -11.28 -1.68 7.73
C SER A 193 -11.73 -0.48 6.90
N VAL A 194 -11.58 -0.52 5.57
CA VAL A 194 -12.07 0.55 4.67
C VAL A 194 -13.60 0.57 4.59
N ARG A 195 -14.26 -0.59 4.60
CA ARG A 195 -15.72 -0.72 4.57
C ARG A 195 -16.38 -0.33 5.90
N GLU A 196 -15.76 -0.61 7.03
CA GLU A 196 -16.18 -0.19 8.37
C GLU A 196 -15.98 1.32 8.53
N MET A 197 -14.87 1.89 8.06
CA MET A 197 -14.66 3.34 8.02
C MET A 197 -15.69 4.04 7.12
N LEU A 198 -16.03 3.48 5.96
CA LEU A 198 -17.08 4.01 5.08
C LEU A 198 -18.49 3.79 5.66
N GLY A 199 -18.74 2.68 6.33
CA GLY A 199 -20.00 2.39 7.02
C GLY A 199 -20.25 3.32 8.22
N PHE A 200 -19.21 3.64 8.99
CA PHE A 200 -19.26 4.65 10.05
C PHE A 200 -19.55 6.05 9.50
N LEU A 201 -19.00 6.39 8.33
CA LEU A 201 -19.32 7.65 7.64
C LEU A 201 -20.77 7.69 7.13
N CYS A 202 -21.35 6.57 6.70
CA CYS A 202 -22.76 6.50 6.28
C CYS A 202 -23.74 6.58 7.46
N HIS A 203 -23.44 5.95 8.61
CA HIS A 203 -24.32 6.04 9.79
C HIS A 203 -24.28 7.40 10.49
N HIS A 204 -23.21 8.18 10.30
CA HIS A 204 -23.08 9.50 10.92
C HIS A 204 -23.59 10.68 10.05
N LEU A 205 -24.25 10.36 8.94
CA LEU A 205 -24.89 11.31 8.01
C LEU A 205 -26.42 11.15 7.96
N ALA A 206 -26.99 10.26 8.77
CA ALA A 206 -28.43 9.93 8.79
C ALA A 206 -29.17 10.37 10.08
N HIS A 207 -28.61 11.28 10.89
CA HIS A 207 -29.28 11.89 12.04
C HIS A 207 -29.06 13.41 12.10
#